data_AF-A0A7Y4HZZ7-F1
#
_entry.id   AF-A0A7Y4HZZ7-F1
#
_cell.length_a   1.000
_cell.length_b   1.000
_cell.length_c   1.000
_cell.angle_alpha   90.00
_cell.angle_beta   90.00
_cell.angle_gamma   90.00
#
_symmetry.space_group_name_H-M   'P 1'
#
loop_
_entity.id
_entity.type
_entity.pdbx_description
1 polymer ?
#
loop_
_entity_poly.entity_id
_entity_poly.type
_entity_poly.pdbx_seq_one_letter_code
_entity_poly.pdbx_strand_id
1 'polypeptide(L)'
;MQHLDPGTISMAALDEPLDADSQGHLDHCDTCAGEVRELNSVVLAARGDFAGAPLESPDPQVWAGIHQELGLQSALLPDPLSRTPQAAAPVPGHQPAETAESAATVVAFEPRHGRRTFTSRFLVAAVTAGVLTGAAAVWAAQQFGADSAPAVVAQSELDPLEGFTAQGSATVYADDDGARTLEITVTDNQVAGYQEVWLIAPDLQEMYSLGVVGAGTSSFTIPDSVDLAAFPIVDVSDEPLDGDPVHSGVSVLRGTLSASDS
;
A
#
# COMPACT_ATOMS: atom_id res chain seq x y z
N MET A 1 31.34 -22.08 -19.83
CA MET A 1 30.60 -22.69 -18.69
C MET A 1 29.14 -22.34 -18.88
N GLN A 2 28.23 -23.21 -18.47
CA GLN A 2 26.79 -22.98 -18.61
C GLN A 2 26.32 -22.21 -17.37
N HIS A 3 25.66 -21.07 -17.58
CA HIS A 3 25.08 -20.23 -16.52
C HIS A 3 23.65 -20.69 -16.20
N LEU A 4 23.12 -20.22 -15.07
CA LEU A 4 21.71 -20.41 -14.73
C LEU A 4 20.80 -19.75 -15.77
N ASP A 5 19.62 -20.30 -15.94
CA ASP A 5 18.62 -19.67 -16.80
C ASP A 5 18.11 -18.37 -16.17
N PRO A 6 17.63 -17.42 -16.99
CA PRO A 6 17.13 -16.13 -16.50
C PRO A 6 15.97 -16.23 -15.51
N GLY A 7 15.15 -17.28 -15.59
CA GLY A 7 14.02 -17.48 -14.67
C GLY A 7 14.51 -17.80 -13.26
N THR A 8 15.49 -18.70 -13.14
CA THR A 8 16.14 -19.02 -11.86
C THR A 8 16.85 -17.80 -11.25
N ILE A 9 17.51 -16.98 -12.08
CA ILE A 9 18.13 -15.72 -11.64
C ILE A 9 17.06 -14.73 -11.10
N SER A 10 15.91 -14.64 -11.77
CA SER A 10 14.81 -13.77 -11.35
C SER A 10 14.18 -14.23 -10.04
N MET A 11 14.00 -15.54 -9.85
CA MET A 11 13.52 -16.11 -8.58
C MET A 11 14.49 -15.78 -7.44
N ALA A 12 15.79 -16.01 -7.65
CA ALA A 12 16.81 -15.68 -6.65
C ALA A 12 16.81 -14.20 -6.28
N ALA A 13 16.62 -13.30 -7.26
CA ALA A 13 16.54 -11.86 -7.00
C ALA A 13 15.32 -11.43 -6.17
N LEU A 14 14.24 -12.22 -6.18
CA LEU A 14 13.03 -11.98 -5.39
C LEU A 14 13.10 -12.60 -3.97
N ASP A 15 14.23 -13.21 -3.61
CA ASP A 15 14.43 -14.05 -2.43
C ASP A 15 13.57 -15.32 -2.41
N GLU A 16 13.18 -15.82 -3.59
CA GLU A 16 12.50 -17.11 -3.70
C GLU A 16 13.50 -18.28 -3.54
N PRO A 17 13.09 -19.38 -2.89
CA PRO A 17 13.97 -20.52 -2.66
C PRO A 17 14.34 -21.22 -3.97
N LEU A 18 15.62 -21.56 -4.11
CA LEU A 18 16.15 -22.34 -5.24
C LEU A 18 16.39 -23.80 -4.86
N ASP A 19 16.50 -24.66 -5.88
CA ASP A 19 17.01 -26.01 -5.69
C ASP A 19 18.50 -26.01 -5.33
N ALA A 20 18.98 -27.13 -4.77
CA ALA A 20 20.34 -27.23 -4.23
C ALA A 20 21.44 -27.07 -5.29
N ASP A 21 21.19 -27.48 -6.54
CA ASP A 21 22.17 -27.39 -7.62
C ASP A 21 22.30 -25.93 -8.09
N SER A 22 21.17 -25.24 -8.25
CA SER A 22 21.14 -23.81 -8.57
C SER A 22 21.77 -22.94 -7.47
N GLN A 23 21.49 -23.23 -6.20
CA GLN A 23 22.12 -22.54 -5.08
C GLN A 23 23.64 -22.80 -5.07
N GLY A 24 24.07 -24.05 -5.23
CA GLY A 24 25.49 -24.40 -5.28
C GLY A 24 26.24 -23.74 -6.44
N HIS A 25 25.56 -23.51 -7.57
CA HIS A 25 26.09 -22.74 -8.68
C HIS A 25 26.25 -21.26 -8.35
N LEU A 26 25.22 -20.62 -7.75
CA LEU A 26 25.29 -19.21 -7.35
C LEU A 26 26.44 -18.94 -6.38
N ASP A 27 26.69 -19.86 -5.45
CA ASP A 27 27.77 -19.74 -4.47
C ASP A 27 29.19 -19.74 -5.11
N HIS A 28 29.32 -20.22 -6.35
CA HIS A 28 30.61 -20.40 -7.04
C HIS A 28 30.73 -19.66 -8.39
N CYS A 29 29.67 -18.97 -8.85
CA CYS A 29 29.67 -18.27 -10.12
C CYS A 29 29.48 -16.75 -9.94
N ASP A 30 30.59 -16.01 -10.01
CA ASP A 30 30.60 -14.55 -9.84
C ASP A 30 29.69 -13.82 -10.84
N THR A 31 29.53 -14.35 -12.05
CA THR A 31 28.65 -13.77 -13.09
C THR A 31 27.19 -13.86 -12.67
N CYS A 32 26.70 -15.05 -12.31
CA CYS A 32 25.33 -15.22 -11.88
C CYS A 32 25.04 -14.49 -10.56
N ALA A 33 25.99 -14.50 -9.61
CA ALA A 33 25.89 -13.71 -8.39
C ALA A 33 25.88 -12.18 -8.65
N GLY A 34 26.51 -11.73 -9.73
CA GLY A 34 26.45 -10.36 -10.22
C GLY A 34 25.06 -9.98 -10.71
N GLU A 35 24.49 -10.79 -11.59
CA GLU A 35 23.16 -10.56 -12.17
C GLU A 35 22.07 -10.56 -11.09
N VAL A 36 22.10 -11.50 -10.14
CA VAL A 36 21.14 -11.53 -9.01
C VAL A 36 21.22 -10.25 -8.18
N ARG A 37 22.41 -9.73 -7.87
CA ARG A 37 22.58 -8.49 -7.10
C ARG A 37 22.02 -7.27 -7.84
N GLU A 38 22.19 -7.22 -9.16
CA GLU A 38 21.67 -6.13 -9.98
C GLU A 38 20.13 -6.13 -9.96
N LEU A 39 19.50 -7.28 -10.20
CA LEU A 39 18.04 -7.39 -10.15
C LEU A 39 17.48 -7.15 -8.73
N ASN A 40 18.12 -7.69 -7.69
CA ASN A 40 17.68 -7.51 -6.31
C ASN A 40 17.70 -6.03 -5.89
N SER A 41 18.63 -5.21 -6.42
CA SER A 41 18.64 -3.76 -6.15
C SER A 41 17.37 -3.05 -6.63
N VAL A 42 16.81 -3.46 -7.77
CA VAL A 42 15.54 -2.96 -8.29
C VAL A 42 14.38 -3.44 -7.43
N VAL A 43 14.41 -4.72 -7.02
CA VAL A 43 13.39 -5.30 -6.13
C VAL A 43 13.33 -4.57 -4.79
N LEU A 44 14.48 -4.26 -4.17
CA LEU A 44 14.55 -3.51 -2.91
C LEU A 44 13.99 -2.10 -3.06
N ALA A 45 14.35 -1.39 -4.14
CA ALA A 45 13.81 -0.07 -4.43
C ALA A 45 12.28 -0.09 -4.61
N ALA A 46 11.74 -1.11 -5.30
CA ALA A 46 10.31 -1.27 -5.51
C ALA A 46 9.54 -1.64 -4.23
N ARG A 47 10.15 -2.44 -3.34
CA ARG A 47 9.54 -2.83 -2.05
C ARG A 47 9.55 -1.70 -1.01
N GLY A 48 10.33 -0.63 -1.24
CA GLY A 48 10.54 0.43 -0.26
C GLY A 48 11.28 -0.04 1.01
N ASP A 49 11.88 -1.24 0.96
CA ASP A 49 12.64 -1.80 2.07
C ASP A 49 14.08 -1.34 1.99
N PHE A 50 14.31 -0.11 2.47
CA PHE A 50 15.63 0.51 2.50
C PHE A 50 16.43 0.14 3.75
N ALA A 51 16.03 -0.90 4.49
CA ALA A 51 16.73 -1.33 5.69
C ALA A 51 18.14 -1.85 5.36
N GLY A 52 19.11 -0.94 5.33
CA GLY A 52 20.53 -1.24 5.07
C GLY A 52 21.09 -0.64 3.77
N ALA A 53 20.27 0.01 2.94
CA ALA A 53 20.77 0.77 1.80
C ALA A 53 21.37 2.12 2.25
N PRO A 54 22.49 2.58 1.68
CA PRO A 54 23.01 3.92 1.96
C PRO A 54 22.06 4.96 1.37
N LEU A 55 21.19 5.51 2.21
CA LEU A 55 20.30 6.61 1.83
C LEU A 55 21.04 7.94 1.96
N GLU A 56 20.93 8.78 0.94
CA GLU A 56 21.36 10.17 1.02
C GLU A 56 20.30 10.97 1.79
N SER A 57 20.75 11.81 2.75
CA SER A 57 19.84 12.68 3.48
C SER A 57 19.48 13.88 2.59
N PRO A 58 18.19 14.24 2.47
CA PRO A 58 17.79 15.42 1.72
C PRO A 58 18.35 16.71 2.32
N ASP A 59 18.53 17.74 1.49
CA ASP A 59 18.96 19.07 1.97
C ASP A 59 17.90 19.65 2.94
N PRO A 60 18.30 20.31 4.04
CA PRO A 60 17.37 20.91 4.99
C PRO A 60 16.35 21.87 4.37
N GLN A 61 16.66 22.50 3.22
CA GLN A 61 15.72 23.36 2.50
C GLN A 61 14.50 22.60 1.97
N VAL A 62 14.64 21.29 1.66
CA VAL A 62 13.52 20.45 1.22
C VAL A 62 12.49 20.31 2.33
N TRP A 63 12.94 20.01 3.55
CA TRP A 63 12.07 19.94 4.72
C TRP A 63 11.43 21.30 5.03
N ALA A 64 12.20 22.39 4.96
CA ALA A 64 11.67 23.73 5.17
C ALA A 64 10.55 24.09 4.16
N GLY A 65 10.72 23.71 2.89
CA GLY A 65 9.71 23.90 1.84
C GLY A 65 8.44 23.10 2.11
N ILE A 66 8.55 21.81 2.44
CA ILE A 66 7.40 20.95 2.79
C ILE A 66 6.63 21.54 3.98
N HIS A 67 7.33 22.02 5.01
CA HIS A 67 6.71 22.66 6.16
C HIS A 67 5.94 23.92 5.79
N GLN A 68 6.47 24.74 4.87
CA GLN A 68 5.83 25.95 4.41
C GLN A 68 4.57 25.63 3.59
N GLU A 69 4.66 24.69 2.65
CA GLU A 69 3.53 24.28 1.80
C GLU A 69 2.39 23.68 2.63
N LEU A 70 2.72 22.86 3.63
CA LEU A 70 1.72 22.22 4.51
C LEU A 70 1.27 23.09 5.68
N GLY A 71 1.82 24.30 5.85
CA GLY A 71 1.47 25.22 6.95
C GLY A 71 1.74 24.65 8.35
N LEU A 72 2.78 23.82 8.50
CA LEU A 72 3.07 23.12 9.75
C LEU A 72 3.54 24.08 10.86
N GLN A 73 3.19 23.74 12.10
CA GLN A 73 3.54 24.55 13.28
C GLN A 73 5.06 24.70 13.43
N SER A 74 5.49 25.86 13.92
CA SER A 74 6.92 26.20 14.06
C SER A 74 7.72 25.25 14.95
N ALA A 75 7.05 24.56 15.89
CA ALA A 75 7.65 23.54 16.74
C ALA A 75 8.14 22.31 15.98
N LEU A 76 7.63 22.07 14.76
CA LEU A 76 8.00 20.93 13.92
C LEU A 76 9.04 21.28 12.86
N LEU A 77 9.40 22.57 12.68
CA LEU A 77 10.37 23.06 11.70
C LEU A 77 11.78 22.45 11.78
N PRO A 78 12.31 22.03 12.95
CA PRO A 78 13.63 21.40 12.97
C PRO A 78 13.63 20.12 12.14
N ASP A 79 14.58 20.02 11.22
CA ASP A 79 14.78 18.83 10.40
C ASP A 79 14.76 17.56 11.28
N PRO A 80 13.84 16.61 11.01
CA PRO A 80 13.69 15.42 11.83
C PRO A 80 14.97 14.57 11.88
N LEU A 81 15.82 14.64 10.85
CA LEU A 81 17.09 13.92 10.74
C LEU A 81 18.24 14.64 11.45
N SER A 82 18.13 15.96 11.63
CA SER A 82 19.10 16.79 12.37
C SER A 82 18.95 16.68 13.89
N ARG A 83 17.88 16.04 14.39
CA ARG A 83 17.76 15.72 15.83
C ARG A 83 18.80 14.67 16.18
N THR A 84 19.97 15.13 16.61
CA THR A 84 20.82 14.29 17.47
C THR A 84 19.95 13.91 18.67
N PRO A 85 19.83 12.62 19.06
CA PRO A 85 19.20 12.29 20.33
C PRO A 85 20.00 13.02 21.39
N GLN A 86 19.44 14.12 21.90
CA GLN A 86 20.07 14.87 22.94
C GLN A 86 20.07 13.94 24.14
N ALA A 87 21.21 13.29 24.38
CA ALA A 87 21.53 12.72 25.67
C ALA A 87 21.19 13.81 26.67
N ALA A 88 20.14 13.57 27.47
CA ALA A 88 19.57 14.54 28.37
C ALA A 88 20.70 15.18 29.20
N ALA A 89 21.10 16.39 28.80
CA ALA A 89 22.08 17.14 29.55
C ALA A 89 21.40 17.53 30.87
N PRO A 90 22.03 17.29 32.03
CA PRO A 90 21.41 17.54 33.32
C PRO A 90 21.24 19.05 33.47
N VAL A 91 20.00 19.48 33.70
CA VAL A 91 19.68 20.88 34.02
C VAL A 91 20.46 21.29 35.28
N PRO A 92 21.21 22.42 35.28
CA PRO A 92 21.88 22.93 36.46
C PRO A 92 20.88 23.25 37.57
N GLY A 93 21.13 22.70 38.76
CA GLY A 93 20.25 22.81 39.91
C GLY A 93 19.98 24.26 40.34
N HIS A 94 18.71 24.64 40.32
CA HIS A 94 18.19 25.62 41.29
C HIS A 94 17.84 24.88 42.58
N GLN A 95 18.45 25.34 43.67
CA GLN A 95 18.24 24.82 45.01
C GLN A 95 16.77 24.94 45.46
N PRO A 96 16.21 23.93 46.12
CA PRO A 96 14.95 24.04 46.84
C PRO A 96 15.18 24.54 48.28
N ALA A 97 14.47 25.58 48.68
CA ALA A 97 14.10 25.82 50.07
C ALA A 97 12.59 26.08 50.14
N GLU A 98 11.88 25.09 50.71
CA GLU A 98 10.46 25.02 51.12
C GLU A 98 9.41 25.16 50.00
N THR A 99 8.83 24.08 49.46
CA THR A 99 8.17 22.94 50.15
C THR A 99 8.35 21.68 49.28
N ALA A 100 8.96 20.62 49.84
CA ALA A 100 9.67 19.60 49.08
C ALA A 100 8.86 18.35 48.67
N GLU A 101 8.80 18.16 47.35
CA GLU A 101 8.35 17.01 46.58
C GLU A 101 9.42 15.89 46.60
N SER A 102 9.04 14.62 46.79
CA SER A 102 9.98 13.48 46.80
C SER A 102 9.44 12.26 46.02
N ALA A 103 9.74 12.29 44.71
CA ALA A 103 10.24 11.23 43.84
C ALA A 103 9.58 9.84 43.81
N ALA A 104 8.95 9.55 42.65
CA ALA A 104 8.74 8.21 42.14
C ALA A 104 10.08 7.46 41.96
N THR A 105 10.13 6.24 42.46
CA THR A 105 11.31 5.37 42.43
C THR A 105 11.36 4.55 41.14
N VAL A 106 12.39 4.74 40.33
CA VAL A 106 12.77 3.82 39.24
C VAL A 106 13.68 2.75 39.83
N VAL A 107 13.26 1.48 39.75
CA VAL A 107 14.03 0.35 40.26
C VAL A 107 14.92 -0.20 39.14
N ALA A 108 16.24 -0.19 39.38
CA ALA A 108 17.22 -0.86 38.54
C ALA A 108 17.15 -2.38 38.73
N PHE A 109 17.22 -3.14 37.63
CA PHE A 109 17.36 -4.59 37.67
C PHE A 109 18.83 -4.97 37.89
N GLU A 110 19.10 -5.53 39.06
CA GLU A 110 20.35 -6.25 39.34
C GLU A 110 20.04 -7.74 39.54
N PRO A 111 20.77 -8.67 38.91
CA PRO A 111 20.46 -10.07 38.96
C PRO A 111 21.01 -10.67 40.26
N ARG A 112 20.15 -11.27 41.09
CA ARG A 112 20.60 -12.13 42.19
C ARG A 112 19.91 -13.49 42.13
N HIS A 113 20.70 -14.45 41.66
CA HIS A 113 20.54 -15.87 41.94
C HIS A 113 20.33 -16.09 43.43
N GLY A 114 19.27 -16.82 43.79
CA GLY A 114 18.98 -17.16 45.18
C GLY A 114 17.88 -18.20 45.28
N ARG A 115 18.27 -19.47 45.20
CA ARG A 115 17.44 -20.65 45.46
C ARG A 115 16.58 -20.45 46.72
N ARG A 116 15.26 -20.56 46.57
CA ARG A 116 14.41 -21.08 47.65
C ARG A 116 13.24 -21.86 47.09
N THR A 117 13.36 -23.17 47.28
CA THR A 117 12.29 -24.17 47.21
C THR A 117 11.17 -23.79 48.18
N PHE A 118 9.90 -23.89 47.77
CA PHE A 118 8.90 -24.71 48.48
C PHE A 118 7.57 -24.79 47.69
N THR A 119 7.27 -26.03 47.31
CA THR A 119 5.98 -26.73 47.26
C THR A 119 4.70 -26.03 46.75
N SER A 120 4.24 -26.59 45.63
CA SER A 120 2.86 -26.99 45.31
C SER A 120 1.89 -27.03 46.48
N ARG A 121 0.84 -26.21 46.39
CA ARG A 121 -0.59 -26.57 46.47
C ARG A 121 -1.42 -25.33 46.80
N PHE A 122 -2.18 -24.83 45.83
CA PHE A 122 -3.64 -24.68 45.89
C PHE A 122 -4.13 -24.04 44.59
N LEU A 123 -5.08 -24.72 43.96
CA LEU A 123 -5.81 -24.29 42.78
C LEU A 123 -7.03 -23.43 43.19
N VAL A 124 -7.42 -22.56 42.24
CA VAL A 124 -8.79 -22.11 41.90
C VAL A 124 -9.18 -20.66 42.25
N ALA A 125 -9.57 -19.97 41.16
CA ALA A 125 -10.50 -18.84 40.97
C ALA A 125 -9.98 -17.40 41.07
N ALA A 126 -9.72 -16.78 39.91
CA ALA A 126 -10.57 -15.72 39.35
C ALA A 126 -10.12 -15.38 37.91
N VAL A 127 -10.92 -15.78 36.93
CA VAL A 127 -10.86 -15.32 35.53
C VAL A 127 -11.63 -14.00 35.46
N THR A 128 -11.20 -13.11 34.54
CA THR A 128 -11.81 -11.83 34.08
C THR A 128 -11.40 -10.54 34.81
N ALA A 129 -10.32 -9.89 34.33
CA ALA A 129 -10.21 -8.43 34.19
C ALA A 129 -8.79 -8.03 33.73
N GLY A 130 -8.47 -8.22 32.45
CA GLY A 130 -7.17 -7.80 31.92
C GLY A 130 -7.02 -7.81 30.41
N VAL A 131 -8.11 -8.01 29.65
CA VAL A 131 -8.10 -8.02 28.18
C VAL A 131 -8.89 -6.84 27.59
N LEU A 132 -9.67 -6.12 28.40
CA LEU A 132 -10.61 -5.12 27.90
C LEU A 132 -10.02 -3.73 27.61
N THR A 133 -8.79 -3.43 28.03
CA THR A 133 -8.17 -2.11 27.73
C THR A 133 -7.23 -2.15 26.54
N GLY A 134 -6.52 -3.26 26.30
CA GLY A 134 -5.67 -3.42 25.11
C GLY A 134 -6.47 -3.63 23.83
N ALA A 135 -7.52 -4.45 23.90
CA ALA A 135 -8.41 -4.68 22.76
C ALA A 135 -9.21 -3.42 22.42
N ALA A 136 -9.63 -2.62 23.41
CA ALA A 136 -10.37 -1.39 23.15
C ALA A 136 -9.51 -0.32 22.46
N ALA A 137 -8.22 -0.20 22.77
CA ALA A 137 -7.35 0.76 22.08
C ALA A 137 -7.04 0.34 20.63
N VAL A 138 -6.87 -0.97 20.39
CA VAL A 138 -6.67 -1.52 19.03
C VAL A 138 -7.97 -1.48 18.21
N TRP A 139 -9.12 -1.72 18.85
CA TRP A 139 -10.43 -1.63 18.23
C TRP A 139 -10.83 -0.16 17.98
N ALA A 140 -10.48 0.75 18.90
CA ALA A 140 -10.64 2.19 18.72
C ALA A 140 -9.72 2.72 17.60
N ALA A 141 -8.48 2.27 17.49
CA ALA A 141 -7.60 2.67 16.38
C ALA A 141 -8.14 2.20 15.01
N GLN A 142 -8.77 1.02 14.95
CA GLN A 142 -9.43 0.53 13.73
C GLN A 142 -10.77 1.22 13.43
N GLN A 143 -11.48 1.74 14.45
CA GLN A 143 -12.78 2.40 14.28
C GLN A 143 -12.69 3.93 14.15
N PHE A 144 -11.64 4.55 14.70
CA PHE A 144 -11.37 6.00 14.62
C PHE A 144 -10.30 6.37 13.57
N GLY A 145 -9.66 5.37 12.96
CA GLY A 145 -8.91 5.50 11.71
C GLY A 145 -9.69 4.99 10.50
N ALA A 146 -11.01 4.91 10.60
CA ALA A 146 -11.86 4.73 9.44
C ALA A 146 -11.87 6.05 8.69
N ASP A 147 -11.01 6.17 7.68
CA ASP A 147 -11.34 6.98 6.52
C ASP A 147 -12.80 6.66 6.19
N SER A 148 -13.64 7.68 6.06
CA SER A 148 -15.03 7.51 5.63
C SER A 148 -15.02 6.56 4.44
N ALA A 149 -15.77 5.44 4.51
CA ALA A 149 -15.86 4.54 3.36
C ALA A 149 -16.25 5.39 2.16
N PRO A 150 -15.45 5.38 1.07
CA PRO A 150 -15.59 6.37 0.02
C PRO A 150 -17.00 6.32 -0.56
N ALA A 151 -17.57 7.50 -0.81
CA ALA A 151 -18.96 7.62 -1.21
C ALA A 151 -19.15 7.07 -2.62
N VAL A 152 -20.18 6.24 -2.82
CA VAL A 152 -20.56 5.80 -4.16
C VAL A 152 -21.25 6.97 -4.87
N VAL A 153 -20.69 7.43 -5.99
CA VAL A 153 -21.20 8.58 -6.73
C VAL A 153 -21.88 8.21 -8.05
N ALA A 154 -21.47 7.09 -8.65
CA ALA A 154 -22.13 6.53 -9.82
C ALA A 154 -21.93 5.03 -9.89
N GLN A 155 -22.85 4.31 -10.56
CA GLN A 155 -22.73 2.87 -10.77
C GLN A 155 -23.44 2.42 -12.04
N SER A 156 -23.06 1.24 -12.55
CA SER A 156 -23.69 0.59 -13.69
C SER A 156 -23.50 -0.92 -13.63
N GLU A 157 -24.50 -1.68 -14.06
CA GLU A 157 -24.30 -3.05 -14.52
C GLU A 157 -23.79 -3.00 -15.97
N LEU A 158 -22.86 -3.88 -16.32
CA LEU A 158 -22.28 -3.95 -17.66
C LEU A 158 -22.85 -5.17 -18.39
N ASP A 159 -23.61 -4.90 -19.44
CA ASP A 159 -24.24 -5.94 -20.25
C ASP A 159 -23.27 -6.47 -21.32
N PRO A 160 -23.28 -7.78 -21.62
CA PRO A 160 -22.53 -8.33 -22.74
C PRO A 160 -23.06 -7.86 -24.09
N LEU A 161 -22.12 -7.61 -25.01
CA LEU A 161 -22.43 -7.37 -26.42
C LEU A 161 -22.52 -8.67 -27.23
N GLU A 162 -22.95 -8.54 -28.49
CA GLU A 162 -23.10 -9.67 -29.43
C GLU A 162 -21.81 -10.50 -29.53
N GLY A 163 -21.94 -11.80 -29.30
CA GLY A 163 -20.82 -12.74 -29.35
C GLY A 163 -20.16 -13.02 -28.00
N PHE A 164 -20.51 -12.25 -26.96
CA PHE A 164 -19.93 -12.40 -25.62
C PHE A 164 -20.98 -12.82 -24.59
N THR A 165 -20.50 -13.46 -23.53
CA THR A 165 -21.35 -13.91 -22.41
C THR A 165 -20.77 -13.54 -21.05
N ALA A 166 -19.79 -12.63 -21.01
CA ALA A 166 -19.30 -12.08 -19.75
C ALA A 166 -20.37 -11.19 -19.11
N GLN A 167 -20.31 -11.01 -17.80
CA GLN A 167 -21.05 -9.98 -17.08
C GLN A 167 -20.04 -9.07 -16.39
N GLY A 168 -20.48 -7.87 -16.02
CA GLY A 168 -19.70 -7.05 -15.12
C GLY A 168 -20.51 -5.99 -14.41
N SER A 169 -19.85 -5.29 -13.51
CA SER A 169 -20.38 -4.11 -12.86
C SER A 169 -19.28 -3.07 -12.72
N ALA A 170 -19.68 -1.81 -12.67
CA ALA A 170 -18.80 -0.66 -12.53
C ALA A 170 -19.36 0.27 -11.46
N THR A 171 -18.53 0.60 -10.47
CA THR A 171 -18.89 1.49 -9.35
C THR A 171 -17.84 2.57 -9.24
N VAL A 172 -18.27 3.83 -9.25
CA VAL A 172 -17.40 4.98 -9.03
C VAL A 172 -17.51 5.41 -7.57
N TYR A 173 -16.38 5.44 -6.91
CA TYR A 173 -16.18 5.96 -5.57
C TYR A 173 -15.56 7.35 -5.64
N ALA A 174 -15.95 8.23 -4.73
CA ALA A 174 -15.28 9.49 -4.47
C ALA A 174 -14.84 9.55 -3.00
N ASP A 175 -13.61 9.99 -2.76
CA ASP A 175 -13.15 10.31 -1.41
C ASP A 175 -13.54 11.74 -0.99
N ASP A 176 -13.19 12.11 0.23
CA ASP A 176 -13.48 13.42 0.80
C ASP A 176 -12.74 14.57 0.09
N ASP A 177 -11.65 14.27 -0.64
CA ASP A 177 -10.87 15.22 -1.43
C ASP A 177 -11.40 15.35 -2.88
N GLY A 178 -12.36 14.52 -3.26
CA GLY A 178 -13.00 14.49 -4.57
C GLY A 178 -12.28 13.63 -5.61
N ALA A 179 -11.22 12.90 -5.22
CA ALA A 179 -10.56 11.97 -6.12
C ALA A 179 -11.50 10.79 -6.40
N ARG A 180 -11.59 10.42 -7.68
CA ARG A 180 -12.54 9.41 -8.14
C ARG A 180 -11.84 8.12 -8.54
N THR A 181 -12.39 6.99 -8.11
CA THR A 181 -11.90 5.65 -8.46
C THR A 181 -13.04 4.84 -9.04
N LEU A 182 -12.82 4.28 -10.24
CA LEU A 182 -13.68 3.27 -10.84
C LEU A 182 -13.26 1.90 -10.34
N GLU A 183 -14.10 1.23 -9.55
CA GLU A 183 -14.01 -0.20 -9.34
C GLU A 183 -14.84 -0.92 -10.40
N ILE A 184 -14.23 -1.88 -11.09
CA ILE A 184 -14.90 -2.69 -12.11
C ILE A 184 -14.72 -4.16 -11.79
N THR A 185 -15.80 -4.94 -11.93
CA THR A 185 -15.77 -6.40 -11.81
C THR A 185 -16.17 -7.02 -13.14
N VAL A 186 -15.38 -7.96 -13.63
CA VAL A 186 -15.63 -8.71 -14.87
C VAL A 186 -15.64 -10.20 -14.55
N THR A 187 -16.67 -10.94 -14.98
CA THR A 187 -16.79 -12.35 -14.58
C THR A 187 -15.82 -13.29 -15.29
N ASP A 188 -15.45 -12.98 -16.53
CA ASP A 188 -14.67 -13.87 -17.39
C ASP A 188 -13.90 -13.10 -18.46
N ASN A 189 -12.74 -13.62 -18.85
CA ASN A 189 -11.96 -13.09 -19.95
C ASN A 189 -12.23 -13.93 -21.21
N GLN A 190 -12.97 -13.34 -22.16
CA GLN A 190 -13.44 -14.02 -23.38
C GLN A 190 -12.74 -13.54 -24.65
N VAL A 191 -11.57 -12.90 -24.53
CA VAL A 191 -10.91 -12.26 -25.67
C VAL A 191 -9.60 -12.94 -26.07
N ALA A 192 -9.20 -12.75 -27.33
CA ALA A 192 -7.94 -13.27 -27.84
C ALA A 192 -6.75 -12.34 -27.55
N GLY A 193 -7.00 -11.03 -27.51
CA GLY A 193 -6.03 -10.01 -27.14
C GLY A 193 -6.02 -9.78 -25.63
N TYR A 194 -6.25 -8.53 -25.23
CA TYR A 194 -6.41 -8.15 -23.82
C TYR A 194 -7.67 -7.30 -23.64
N GLN A 195 -8.19 -7.24 -22.42
CA GLN A 195 -9.34 -6.39 -22.12
C GLN A 195 -8.89 -5.04 -21.60
N GLU A 196 -9.51 -3.96 -22.09
CA GLU A 196 -9.23 -2.60 -21.65
C GLU A 196 -10.51 -1.87 -21.27
N VAL A 197 -10.43 -1.02 -20.25
CA VAL A 197 -11.55 -0.23 -19.74
C VAL A 197 -11.49 1.18 -20.30
N TRP A 198 -12.63 1.65 -20.79
CA TRP A 198 -12.79 2.98 -21.38
C TRP A 198 -13.96 3.73 -20.77
N LEU A 199 -13.81 5.05 -20.64
CA LEU A 199 -14.91 5.99 -20.44
C LEU A 199 -15.22 6.67 -21.77
N ILE A 200 -16.45 6.55 -22.25
CA ILE A 200 -16.85 6.95 -23.60
C ILE A 200 -17.96 7.99 -23.56
N ALA A 201 -17.88 8.99 -24.44
CA ALA A 201 -18.94 9.95 -24.66
C ALA A 201 -20.18 9.30 -25.33
N PRO A 202 -21.39 9.86 -25.18
CA PRO A 202 -22.61 9.26 -25.75
C PRO A 202 -22.61 9.11 -27.29
N ASP A 203 -21.78 9.87 -28.00
CA ASP A 203 -21.62 9.78 -29.46
C ASP A 203 -20.59 8.74 -29.91
N LEU A 204 -19.91 8.09 -28.96
CA LEU A 204 -18.86 7.09 -29.15
C LEU A 204 -17.64 7.59 -29.92
N GLN A 205 -17.44 8.91 -30.02
CA GLN A 205 -16.31 9.49 -30.76
C GLN A 205 -15.15 9.86 -29.84
N GLU A 206 -15.45 10.30 -28.63
CA GLU A 206 -14.45 10.68 -27.63
C GLU A 206 -14.42 9.64 -26.51
N MET A 207 -13.21 9.24 -26.11
CA MET A 207 -13.01 8.22 -25.09
C MET A 207 -11.69 8.39 -24.34
N TYR A 208 -11.69 7.99 -23.08
CA TYR A 208 -10.51 7.91 -22.23
C TYR A 208 -10.23 6.46 -21.87
N SER A 209 -9.01 5.99 -22.20
CA SER A 209 -8.48 4.73 -21.65
C SER A 209 -8.21 4.91 -20.16
N LEU A 210 -8.67 3.96 -19.36
CA LEU A 210 -8.35 3.86 -17.94
C LEU A 210 -7.31 2.79 -17.65
N GLY A 211 -7.31 1.70 -18.43
CA GLY A 211 -6.29 0.66 -18.35
C GLY A 211 -6.81 -0.75 -18.56
N VAL A 212 -5.87 -1.69 -18.50
CA VAL A 212 -6.09 -3.12 -18.76
C VAL A 212 -6.81 -3.78 -17.59
N VAL A 213 -7.82 -4.60 -17.91
CA VAL A 213 -8.61 -5.38 -16.95
C VAL A 213 -8.55 -6.87 -17.27
N GLY A 214 -8.82 -7.71 -16.27
CA GLY A 214 -9.03 -9.13 -16.45
C GLY A 214 -10.25 -9.61 -15.67
N ALA A 215 -10.46 -10.92 -15.62
CA ALA A 215 -11.52 -11.47 -14.77
C ALA A 215 -11.24 -11.18 -13.28
N GLY A 216 -12.29 -10.88 -12.53
CA GLY A 216 -12.23 -10.43 -11.14
C GLY A 216 -12.48 -8.93 -11.00
N THR A 217 -12.03 -8.36 -9.89
CA THR A 217 -12.21 -6.95 -9.55
C THR A 217 -10.91 -6.18 -9.77
N SER A 218 -11.01 -5.01 -10.38
CA SER A 218 -9.90 -4.08 -10.63
C SER A 218 -10.34 -2.65 -10.30
N SER A 219 -9.38 -1.79 -9.96
CA SER A 219 -9.64 -0.39 -9.60
C SER A 219 -8.77 0.54 -10.44
N PHE A 220 -9.39 1.60 -10.98
CA PHE A 220 -8.74 2.59 -11.83
C PHE A 220 -9.03 4.00 -11.33
N THR A 221 -8.00 4.83 -11.23
CA THR A 221 -8.19 6.26 -10.93
C THR A 221 -8.80 6.95 -12.14
N ILE A 222 -9.85 7.73 -11.91
CA ILE A 222 -10.47 8.59 -12.93
C ILE A 222 -9.83 9.97 -12.80
N PRO A 223 -9.12 10.47 -13.83
CA PRO A 223 -8.52 11.80 -13.77
C PRO A 223 -9.56 12.88 -13.49
N ASP A 224 -9.21 13.88 -12.67
CA ASP A 224 -10.11 14.96 -12.28
C ASP A 224 -10.65 15.77 -13.48
N SER A 225 -9.91 15.78 -14.58
CA SER A 225 -10.31 16.43 -15.83
C SER A 225 -11.45 15.73 -16.57
N VAL A 226 -11.77 14.47 -16.24
CA VAL A 226 -12.83 13.70 -16.91
C VAL A 226 -14.17 14.00 -16.25
N ASP A 227 -15.10 14.58 -17.01
CA ASP A 227 -16.49 14.78 -16.57
C ASP A 227 -17.31 13.52 -16.85
N LEU A 228 -17.80 12.86 -15.80
CA LEU A 228 -18.60 11.63 -15.91
C LEU A 228 -19.99 11.86 -16.50
N ALA A 229 -20.50 13.11 -16.49
CA ALA A 229 -21.72 13.44 -17.21
C ALA A 229 -21.49 13.52 -18.72
N ALA A 230 -20.28 13.92 -19.14
CA ALA A 230 -19.88 13.96 -20.55
C ALA A 230 -19.39 12.59 -21.07
N PHE A 231 -18.80 11.76 -20.20
CA PHE A 231 -18.30 10.41 -20.52
C PHE A 231 -18.96 9.34 -19.64
N PRO A 232 -20.29 9.12 -19.74
CA PRO A 232 -21.01 8.25 -18.82
C PRO A 232 -20.91 6.76 -19.17
N ILE A 233 -20.45 6.41 -20.38
CA ILE A 233 -20.42 5.01 -20.83
C ILE A 233 -19.12 4.36 -20.34
N VAL A 234 -19.25 3.24 -19.62
CA VAL A 234 -18.12 2.36 -19.30
C VAL A 234 -18.14 1.23 -20.32
N ASP A 235 -17.01 1.04 -21.00
CA ASP A 235 -16.80 -0.02 -21.98
C ASP A 235 -15.63 -0.92 -21.57
N VAL A 236 -15.77 -2.22 -21.80
CA VAL A 236 -14.66 -3.18 -21.76
C VAL A 236 -14.49 -3.74 -23.15
N SER A 237 -13.36 -3.48 -23.81
CA SER A 237 -13.09 -3.86 -25.20
C SER A 237 -12.11 -5.03 -25.32
N ASP A 238 -12.11 -5.72 -26.46
CA ASP A 238 -11.07 -6.67 -26.89
C ASP A 238 -10.02 -5.90 -27.71
N GLU A 239 -8.86 -5.66 -27.13
CA GLU A 239 -7.78 -4.92 -27.76
C GLU A 239 -6.71 -5.86 -28.36
N PRO A 240 -6.30 -5.65 -29.62
CA PRO A 240 -5.30 -6.47 -30.28
C PRO A 240 -3.89 -6.22 -29.75
N LEU A 241 -3.03 -7.23 -29.83
CA LEU A 241 -1.60 -7.12 -29.52
C LEU A 241 -0.80 -6.62 -30.73
N ASP A 242 -1.18 -5.47 -31.30
CA ASP A 242 -0.53 -4.88 -32.49
C ASP A 242 0.26 -3.60 -32.21
N GLY A 243 0.17 -3.06 -30.98
CA GLY A 243 0.88 -1.86 -30.54
C GLY A 243 0.20 -0.54 -30.93
N ASP A 244 -1.03 -0.60 -31.48
CA ASP A 244 -1.89 0.58 -31.66
C ASP A 244 -2.76 0.78 -30.41
N PRO A 245 -2.63 1.92 -29.70
CA PRO A 245 -3.44 2.18 -28.51
C PRO A 245 -4.86 2.69 -28.84
N VAL A 246 -5.25 2.74 -30.12
CA VAL A 246 -6.60 3.13 -30.51
C VAL A 246 -7.58 2.00 -30.19
N HIS A 247 -8.66 2.34 -29.49
CA HIS A 247 -9.76 1.43 -29.17
C HIS A 247 -10.19 0.60 -30.40
N SER A 248 -10.17 -0.72 -30.28
CA SER A 248 -10.39 -1.66 -31.40
C SER A 248 -11.76 -1.55 -32.07
N GLY A 249 -12.76 -1.08 -31.33
CA GLY A 249 -14.17 -1.03 -31.73
C GLY A 249 -14.92 -2.34 -31.43
N VAL A 250 -14.25 -3.33 -30.86
CA VAL A 250 -14.84 -4.61 -30.44
C VAL A 250 -15.10 -4.57 -28.94
N SER A 251 -16.30 -4.19 -28.55
CA SER A 251 -16.69 -4.11 -27.14
C SER A 251 -17.27 -5.43 -26.65
N VAL A 252 -16.82 -5.86 -25.46
CA VAL A 252 -17.22 -7.09 -24.76
C VAL A 252 -18.37 -6.81 -23.81
N LEU A 253 -18.20 -5.78 -22.97
CA LEU A 253 -19.19 -5.33 -21.98
C LEU A 253 -19.42 -3.84 -22.13
N ARG A 254 -20.66 -3.38 -21.90
CA ARG A 254 -20.97 -1.96 -21.86
C ARG A 254 -22.08 -1.64 -20.88
N GLY A 255 -21.93 -0.54 -20.17
CA GLY A 255 -22.97 0.03 -19.30
C GLY A 255 -22.90 1.54 -19.29
N THR A 256 -23.96 2.18 -18.80
CA THR A 256 -24.00 3.64 -18.60
C THR A 256 -24.08 3.94 -17.11
N LEU A 257 -23.09 4.68 -16.61
CA LEU A 257 -23.04 5.15 -15.24
C LEU A 257 -24.26 6.01 -14.94
N SER A 258 -24.97 5.62 -13.88
CA SER A 258 -26.06 6.41 -13.31
C SER A 258 -25.63 6.91 -11.94
N ALA A 259 -25.96 8.17 -11.64
CA ALA A 259 -25.71 8.73 -10.32
C ALA A 259 -26.35 7.85 -9.23
N SER A 260 -25.63 7.64 -8.15
CA SER A 260 -26.14 6.91 -7.00
C SER A 260 -27.13 7.80 -6.25
N ASP A 261 -28.38 7.35 -6.07
CA ASP A 261 -29.29 8.00 -5.13
C ASP A 261 -28.71 7.83 -3.72
N SER A 262 -28.28 8.94 -3.12
CA SER A 262 -27.75 9.01 -1.75
C SER A 262 -28.84 8.90 -0.68
#